data_AF-A0A926V2H1-F1
#
_entry.id   AF-A0A926V2H1-F1
#
_cell.length_a   1.000
_cell.length_b   1.000
_cell.length_c   1.000
_cell.angle_alpha   90.00
_cell.angle_beta   90.00
_cell.angle_gamma   90.00
#
_symmetry.space_group_name_H-M   'P 1'
#
loop_
_entity.id
_entity.type
_entity.pdbx_description
1 polymer ?
#
loop_
_entity_poly.entity_id
_entity_poly.type
_entity_poly.pdbx_seq_one_letter_code
_entity_poly.pdbx_strand_id
1 'polypeptide(L)'
;MRKQDIVARLGGDEFAVLSVDCNFEDGERMGKRIQSALALCQVDASLGVAVRNPEQGLWQAQKDADQAMYSCKGAKKPRSATSVGAVLSGLIASLL
;
A
#
# COMPACT_ATOMS: atom_id res chain seq x y z
N MET A 1 -4.49 -10.85 -6.34
CA MET A 1 -3.19 -10.43 -6.90
C MET A 1 -2.96 -11.20 -8.18
N ARG A 2 -2.32 -10.56 -9.15
CA ARG A 2 -1.86 -11.16 -10.41
C ARG A 2 -0.54 -11.90 -10.15
N LYS A 3 -0.17 -12.81 -11.03
CA LYS A 3 1.05 -13.65 -10.86
C LYS A 3 2.34 -12.82 -10.92
N GLN A 4 2.31 -11.67 -11.59
CA GLN A 4 3.44 -10.74 -11.67
C GLN A 4 3.55 -9.75 -10.50
N ASP A 5 2.55 -9.69 -9.61
CA ASP A 5 2.60 -8.78 -8.48
C ASP A 5 3.64 -9.30 -7.46
N ILE A 6 4.58 -8.45 -7.07
CA ILE A 6 5.60 -8.79 -6.09
C ILE A 6 5.14 -8.30 -4.72
N VAL A 7 5.10 -9.20 -3.73
CA VAL A 7 4.85 -8.85 -2.34
C VAL A 7 6.16 -8.90 -1.58
N ALA A 8 6.51 -7.83 -0.89
CA ALA A 8 7.72 -7.72 -0.08
C ALA A 8 7.35 -7.37 1.37
N ARG A 9 8.10 -7.89 2.33
CA ARG A 9 8.08 -7.40 3.72
C ARG A 9 9.22 -6.40 3.87
N LEU A 10 8.89 -5.17 4.26
CA LEU A 10 9.87 -4.08 4.38
C LEU A 10 10.56 -4.08 5.76
N GLY A 11 9.82 -4.49 6.79
CA GLY A 11 10.27 -4.53 8.19
C GLY A 11 9.07 -4.65 9.11
N GLY A 12 9.24 -4.99 10.40
CA GLY A 12 8.14 -5.00 11.38
C GLY A 12 6.85 -5.66 10.87
N ASP A 13 5.76 -4.89 10.87
CA ASP A 13 4.44 -5.21 10.30
C ASP A 13 4.18 -4.52 8.94
N GLU A 14 5.24 -4.07 8.27
CA GLU A 14 5.21 -3.37 6.99
C GLU A 14 5.45 -4.29 5.79
N PHE A 15 4.58 -4.14 4.81
CA PHE A 15 4.54 -4.86 3.56
C PHE A 15 4.42 -3.88 2.39
N ALA A 16 4.96 -4.27 1.24
CA ALA A 16 4.76 -3.57 -0.02
C ALA A 16 4.25 -4.53 -1.08
N VAL A 17 3.43 -4.00 -1.99
CA VAL A 17 2.97 -4.72 -3.17
C VAL A 17 3.39 -3.92 -4.38
N LEU A 18 4.32 -4.47 -5.16
CA LEU A 18 4.75 -3.91 -6.43
C LEU A 18 3.94 -4.54 -7.56
N SER A 19 3.10 -3.73 -8.22
CA SER A 19 2.33 -4.16 -9.39
C SER A 19 2.87 -3.49 -10.66
N VAL A 20 3.15 -4.29 -11.67
CA VAL A 20 3.56 -3.84 -13.01
C VAL A 20 2.36 -3.85 -13.95
N ASP A 21 2.39 -2.97 -14.97
CA ASP A 21 1.29 -2.80 -15.94
C ASP A 21 -0.07 -2.53 -15.28
N CYS A 22 -0.04 -1.65 -14.27
CA CYS A 22 -1.22 -1.19 -13.54
C CYS A 22 -1.23 0.34 -13.52
N ASN A 23 -2.42 0.92 -13.68
CA ASN A 23 -2.63 2.35 -13.46
C ASN A 23 -3.07 2.63 -12.01
N PHE A 24 -3.33 3.89 -11.69
CA PHE A 24 -3.78 4.29 -10.35
C PHE A 24 -5.10 3.58 -9.95
N GLU A 25 -6.08 3.51 -10.84
CA GLU A 25 -7.39 2.88 -10.56
C GLU A 25 -7.28 1.38 -10.26
N ASP A 26 -6.40 0.68 -10.99
CA ASP A 26 -6.07 -0.73 -10.74
C ASP A 26 -5.46 -0.91 -9.35
N GLY A 27 -4.53 -0.02 -8.98
CA GLY A 27 -3.91 -0.02 -7.67
C GLY A 27 -4.89 0.29 -6.54
N GLU A 28 -5.79 1.27 -6.72
CA GLU A 28 -6.85 1.55 -5.75
C GLU A 28 -7.80 0.35 -5.58
N ARG A 29 -8.18 -0.29 -6.68
CA ARG A 29 -9.03 -1.49 -6.65
C ARG A 29 -8.34 -2.63 -5.92
N MET A 30 -7.05 -2.82 -6.15
CA MET A 30 -6.24 -3.80 -5.43
C MET A 30 -6.15 -3.46 -3.94
N GLY A 31 -5.89 -2.20 -3.61
CA GLY A 31 -5.84 -1.71 -2.23
C GLY A 31 -7.14 -1.98 -1.48
N LYS A 32 -8.29 -1.66 -2.08
CA LYS A 32 -9.63 -1.94 -1.50
C LYS A 32 -9.87 -3.43 -1.26
N ARG A 33 -9.43 -4.29 -2.19
CA ARG A 33 -9.52 -5.75 -2.03
C ARG A 33 -8.67 -6.26 -0.88
N ILE A 34 -7.44 -5.77 -0.75
CA ILE A 34 -6.53 -6.14 0.34
C ILE A 34 -7.11 -5.67 1.68
N GLN A 35 -7.57 -4.42 1.76
CA GLN A 35 -8.19 -3.88 2.96
C GLN A 35 -9.44 -4.68 3.38
N SER A 36 -10.28 -5.08 2.42
CA SER A 36 -11.46 -5.91 2.70
C SER A 36 -11.06 -7.30 3.24
N ALA A 37 -10.03 -7.92 2.66
CA ALA A 37 -9.55 -9.22 3.12
C ALA A 37 -8.95 -9.16 4.53
N LEU A 38 -8.19 -8.10 4.84
CA LEU A 38 -7.63 -7.88 6.17
C LEU A 38 -8.74 -7.62 7.21
N ALA A 39 -9.76 -6.86 6.84
CA ALA A 39 -10.92 -6.61 7.70
C ALA A 39 -11.68 -7.90 8.06
N LEU A 40 -11.83 -8.85 7.12
CA LEU A 40 -12.42 -10.16 7.40
C LEU A 40 -11.61 -10.97 8.42
N CYS A 41 -10.30 -10.75 8.49
CA CYS A 41 -9.41 -11.34 9.49
C CYS A 41 -9.27 -10.49 10.76
N GLN A 42 -10.09 -9.44 10.93
CA GLN A 42 -10.03 -8.50 12.05
C GLN A 42 -8.67 -7.78 12.19
N VAL A 43 -7.95 -7.62 11.07
CA VAL A 43 -6.68 -6.88 11.00
C VAL A 43 -6.98 -5.47 10.48
N ASP A 44 -6.75 -4.44 11.32
CA ASP A 44 -6.82 -3.05 10.86
C ASP A 44 -5.50 -2.69 10.17
N ALA A 45 -5.61 -2.21 8.93
CA ALA A 45 -4.49 -1.92 8.08
C ALA A 45 -4.63 -0.51 7.50
N SER A 46 -3.52 0.22 7.50
CA SER A 46 -3.39 1.48 6.77
C SER A 46 -2.73 1.16 5.43
N LEU A 47 -3.35 1.63 4.35
CA LEU A 47 -2.90 1.33 3.00
C LEU A 47 -2.76 2.64 2.24
N GLY A 48 -1.62 2.80 1.57
CA GLY A 48 -1.35 3.90 0.67
C GLY A 48 -1.01 3.38 -0.72
N VAL A 49 -1.37 4.14 -1.75
CA VAL A 49 -1.20 3.75 -3.15
C VAL A 49 -0.58 4.92 -3.90
N ALA A 50 0.47 4.66 -4.68
CA ALA A 50 1.08 5.65 -5.55
C ALA A 50 1.58 5.05 -6.85
N VAL A 51 1.57 5.86 -7.93
CA VAL A 51 2.08 5.53 -9.26
C VAL A 51 3.49 6.06 -9.44
N ARG A 52 4.38 5.18 -9.90
CA ARG A 52 5.74 5.52 -10.29
C ARG A 52 5.71 6.48 -11.45
N ASN A 53 6.25 7.66 -11.22
CA ASN A 53 6.73 8.54 -12.27
C ASN A 53 8.10 8.04 -12.78
N PRO A 54 8.26 7.75 -14.09
CA PRO A 54 9.54 7.34 -14.65
C PRO A 54 10.71 8.28 -14.35
N GLU A 55 10.46 9.60 -14.26
CA GLU A 55 11.47 10.62 -14.00
C GLU A 55 11.95 10.64 -12.54
N GLN A 56 11.10 10.22 -11.59
CA GLN A 56 11.39 10.26 -10.16
C GLN A 56 11.79 8.90 -9.59
N GLY A 57 11.45 7.83 -10.31
CA GLY A 57 11.84 6.47 -9.97
C GLY A 57 11.04 5.84 -8.82
N LEU A 58 11.48 4.66 -8.41
CA LEU A 58 10.76 3.78 -7.49
C LEU A 58 10.72 4.32 -6.05
N TRP A 59 11.82 4.92 -5.61
CA TRP A 59 11.96 5.48 -4.27
C TRP A 59 10.98 6.62 -4.00
N GLN A 60 10.69 7.45 -5.01
CA GLN A 60 9.70 8.51 -4.85
C GLN A 60 8.29 7.93 -4.76
N ALA A 61 7.96 6.95 -5.61
CA ALA A 61 6.68 6.25 -5.55
C ALA A 61 6.42 5.61 -4.17
N GLN A 62 7.46 5.02 -3.56
CA GLN A 62 7.38 4.51 -2.19
C GLN A 62 7.01 5.60 -1.18
N LYS A 63 7.73 6.73 -1.22
CA LYS A 63 7.47 7.87 -0.32
C LYS A 63 6.06 8.41 -0.49
N ASP A 64 5.58 8.52 -1.72
CA ASP A 64 4.23 9.01 -2.02
C ASP A 64 3.16 8.04 -1.48
N ALA A 65 3.38 6.72 -1.63
CA ALA A 65 2.50 5.70 -1.06
C ALA A 65 2.48 5.76 0.48
N ASP A 66 3.65 5.92 1.11
CA ASP A 66 3.75 6.04 2.57
C ASP A 66 3.07 7.32 3.08
N GLN A 67 3.21 8.43 2.35
CA GLN A 67 2.51 9.68 2.68
C GLN A 67 0.99 9.53 2.57
N ALA A 68 0.50 8.90 1.49
CA ALA A 68 -0.92 8.60 1.31
C ALA A 68 -1.46 7.71 2.44
N MET A 69 -0.69 6.70 2.86
CA MET A 69 -1.03 5.87 4.01
C MET A 69 -1.12 6.70 5.30
N TYR A 70 -0.16 7.60 5.54
CA TYR A 70 -0.13 8.42 6.76
C TYR A 70 -1.34 9.34 6.85
N SER A 71 -1.78 9.92 5.74
CA SER A 71 -3.03 10.70 5.66
C SER A 71 -4.26 9.88 6.03
N CYS A 72 -4.33 8.60 5.64
CA CYS A 72 -5.39 7.69 6.08
C CYS A 72 -5.33 7.35 7.58
N LYS A 73 -4.13 7.32 8.17
CA LYS A 73 -3.92 7.06 9.60
C LYS A 73 -4.33 8.27 10.46
N GLY A 74 -4.04 9.49 10.01
CA GLY A 74 -4.41 10.73 10.72
C GLY A 74 -5.93 10.96 10.86
N ALA A 75 -6.74 10.39 9.96
CA ALA A 75 -8.21 10.46 10.03
C ALA A 75 -8.82 9.45 11.04
N LYS A 76 -8.06 8.45 11.48
CA LYS A 76 -8.48 7.47 12.50
C LYS A 76 -7.82 7.86 13.83
N LYS A 77 -8.62 8.32 14.81
CA LYS A 77 -8.18 8.67 16.18
C LYS A 77 -7.13 7.66 16.69
N PRO A 78 -5.98 8.07 17.26
CA PRO A 78 -5.01 7.13 17.79
C PRO A 78 -5.65 6.40 18.98
N ARG A 79 -6.00 5.12 18.79
CA ARG A 79 -6.24 4.23 19.94
C ARG A 79 -4.94 3.51 20.23
N SER A 80 -4.62 3.53 21.52
CA SER A 80 -3.48 2.89 22.19
C SER A 80 -2.90 1.69 21.44
N ALA A 81 -1.56 1.72 21.30
CA ALA A 81 -0.71 0.66 20.83
C ALA A 81 -1.24 -0.74 21.23
N THR A 82 -1.57 -1.56 20.23
CA THR A 82 -1.63 -3.05 20.16
C THR A 82 -2.61 -3.49 19.05
N SER A 83 -2.68 -2.79 17.91
CA SER A 83 -3.34 -3.33 16.71
C SER A 83 -2.24 -3.87 15.81
N VAL A 84 -2.31 -5.14 15.42
CA VAL A 84 -1.43 -5.73 14.40
C VAL A 84 -1.62 -4.90 13.12
N GLY A 85 -0.71 -3.96 12.86
CA GLY A 85 -0.88 -2.94 11.86
C GLY A 85 -0.19 -3.37 10.58
N ALA A 86 -0.90 -4.03 9.67
CA ALA A 86 -0.32 -4.23 8.35
C ALA A 86 -0.20 -2.87 7.65
N VAL A 87 1.00 -2.33 7.57
CA VAL A 87 1.34 -1.19 6.71
C VAL A 87 1.49 -1.77 5.32
N LEU A 88 0.61 -1.40 4.38
CA LEU A 88 0.73 -1.82 2.99
C LEU A 88 1.07 -0.61 2.12
N SER A 89 2.35 -0.49 1.76
CA SER A 89 2.84 0.46 0.76
C SER A 89 2.58 -0.12 -0.63
N GLY A 90 1.48 0.28 -1.26
CA GLY A 90 1.13 -0.11 -2.62
C GLY A 90 1.99 0.64 -3.62
N LEU A 91 3.00 -0.04 -4.15
CA LEU A 91 3.97 0.49 -5.09
C LEU A 91 3.48 0.18 -6.52
N ILE A 92 2.92 1.16 -7.22
CA ILE A 92 2.54 0.96 -8.62
C ILE A 92 3.73 1.37 -9.48
N ALA A 93 4.28 0.45 -10.28
CA ALA A 93 5.25 0.80 -11.32
C ALA A 93 4.54 0.88 -12.67
N SER A 94 4.31 2.11 -13.16
CA SER A 94 4.07 2.31 -14.58
C SER A 94 5.39 2.10 -15.34
N LEU A 95 5.38 1.13 -16.26
CA LEU A 95 6.34 0.97 -17.34
C LEU A 95 5.72 1.55 -18.61
N LEU A 96 6.07 2.79 -18.91
CA LEU A 96 6.38 3.23 -20.27
C LEU A 96 7.76 3.89 -20.21
#